data_AF-A0A944P5U4-F1
#
_entry.id   AF-A0A944P5U4-F1
#
_cell.length_a   1.000
_cell.length_b   1.000
_cell.length_c   1.000
_cell.angle_alpha   90.00
_cell.angle_beta   90.00
_cell.angle_gamma   90.00
#
_symmetry.space_group_name_H-M   'P 1'
#
loop_
_entity.id
_entity.type
_entity.pdbx_description
1 polymer ?
#
loop_
_entity_poly.entity_id
_entity_poly.type
_entity_poly.pdbx_seq_one_letter_code
_entity_poly.pdbx_strand_id
1 'polypeptide(L)'
;MNNLTIINFALITIGAIIMLISIFQAKSLFDTLPFIPESHRKQIKISLLFHRGLMVFFFIGYIVVMVAFAISNSLLSETFISVIFLLGSIFVFIGITIQTRLLSEVQQTLRGVLPLCASCKKIRNKNCDPKNQDSWRSIETYISERIDVGFSHGICPECAEKLYPEDNPYK
;
A
#
# COMPACT_ATOMS: atom_id res chain seq x y z
N MET A 1 -2.83 -25.12 -38.47
CA MET A 1 -2.89 -23.79 -37.80
C MET A 1 -1.76 -22.95 -38.33
N ASN A 2 -2.02 -21.69 -38.72
CA ASN A 2 -0.98 -20.78 -39.18
C ASN A 2 -0.12 -20.32 -37.99
N ASN A 3 1.15 -19.97 -38.23
CA ASN A 3 2.06 -19.46 -37.19
C ASN A 3 1.46 -18.26 -36.45
N LEU A 4 0.71 -17.40 -37.14
CA LEU A 4 0.00 -16.26 -36.56
C LEU A 4 -1.08 -16.68 -35.55
N THR A 5 -1.84 -17.73 -35.85
CA THR A 5 -2.87 -18.28 -34.97
C THR A 5 -2.27 -18.81 -33.67
N ILE A 6 -1.13 -19.50 -33.77
CA ILE A 6 -0.39 -20.03 -32.61
C ILE A 6 0.10 -18.90 -31.71
N ILE A 7 0.68 -17.86 -32.31
CA ILE A 7 1.17 -16.67 -31.58
C ILE A 7 0.02 -15.99 -30.84
N ASN A 8 -1.14 -15.79 -31.49
CA ASN A 8 -2.29 -15.16 -30.85
C ASN A 8 -2.81 -15.98 -29.65
N PHE A 9 -2.92 -17.30 -29.78
CA PHE A 9 -3.28 -18.17 -28.66
C PHE A 9 -2.28 -18.05 -27.50
N ALA A 10 -0.99 -18.08 -27.80
CA ALA A 10 0.05 -17.92 -26.79
C ALA A 10 -0.08 -16.57 -26.05
N LEU A 11 -0.24 -15.46 -26.76
CA LEU A 11 -0.41 -14.13 -26.16
C LEU A 11 -1.65 -14.05 -25.26
N ILE A 12 -2.80 -14.58 -25.71
CA ILE A 12 -4.04 -14.57 -24.93
C ILE A 12 -3.89 -15.40 -23.65
N THR A 13 -3.26 -16.59 -23.74
CA THR A 13 -3.02 -17.44 -22.57
C THR A 13 -2.07 -16.81 -21.56
N ILE A 14 -0.98 -16.18 -22.01
CA ILE A 14 -0.06 -15.45 -21.14
C ILE A 14 -0.80 -14.30 -20.44
N GLY A 15 -1.61 -13.53 -21.16
CA GLY A 15 -2.42 -12.46 -20.59
C GLY A 15 -3.40 -12.96 -19.51
N ALA A 16 -4.08 -14.08 -19.76
CA ALA A 16 -4.98 -14.70 -18.80
C ALA A 16 -4.24 -15.16 -17.52
N ILE A 17 -3.04 -15.73 -17.66
CA ILE A 17 -2.19 -16.15 -16.53
C ILE A 17 -1.77 -14.93 -15.69
N ILE A 18 -1.29 -13.85 -16.32
CA ILE A 18 -0.90 -12.62 -15.63
C ILE A 18 -2.09 -12.02 -14.87
N MET A 19 -3.28 -11.97 -15.49
CA MET A 19 -4.48 -11.48 -14.84
C MET A 19 -4.90 -12.34 -13.65
N LEU A 20 -4.79 -13.66 -13.77
CA LEU A 20 -5.10 -14.58 -12.67
C LEU A 20 -4.17 -14.33 -11.47
N ILE A 21 -2.86 -14.22 -11.72
CA ILE A 21 -1.87 -13.90 -10.68
C ILE A 21 -2.19 -12.55 -10.03
N SER A 22 -2.54 -11.55 -10.83
CA SER A 22 -2.89 -10.20 -10.35
C SER A 22 -4.11 -10.21 -9.42
N ILE A 23 -5.14 -11.01 -9.74
CA ILE A 23 -6.33 -11.18 -8.89
C ILE A 23 -5.96 -11.78 -7.53
N PHE A 24 -5.07 -12.78 -7.50
CA PHE A 24 -4.60 -13.37 -6.25
C PHE A 24 -3.76 -12.39 -5.43
N GLN A 25 -2.83 -11.67 -6.05
CA GLN A 25 -2.01 -10.67 -5.36
C GLN A 25 -2.84 -9.52 -4.80
N ALA A 26 -3.88 -9.09 -5.51
CA ALA A 26 -4.78 -8.04 -5.04
C ALA A 26 -5.52 -8.40 -3.74
N LYS A 27 -5.66 -9.70 -3.42
CA LYS A 27 -6.24 -10.15 -2.14
C LYS A 27 -5.34 -9.76 -0.96
N SER A 28 -4.02 -9.92 -1.10
CA SER A 28 -3.05 -9.52 -0.07
C SER A 28 -3.13 -8.02 0.26
N LEU A 29 -3.52 -7.20 -0.73
CA LEU A 29 -3.71 -5.76 -0.53
C LEU A 29 -4.92 -5.42 0.37
N PHE A 30 -5.91 -6.31 0.48
CA PHE A 30 -7.00 -6.13 1.43
C PHE A 30 -6.59 -6.47 2.87
N ASP A 31 -5.56 -7.29 3.05
CA ASP A 31 -5.06 -7.67 4.38
C ASP A 31 -4.27 -6.52 5.02
N THR A 32 -3.76 -5.56 4.23
CA THR A 32 -3.08 -4.35 4.71
C THR A 32 -4.03 -3.18 4.98
N LEU A 33 -5.31 -3.31 4.64
CA LEU A 33 -6.34 -2.29 4.89
C LEU A 33 -6.55 -1.88 6.38
N PRO A 34 -6.30 -2.74 7.40
CA PRO A 34 -6.43 -2.34 8.81
C PRO A 34 -5.48 -1.21 9.21
N PHE A 35 -4.34 -1.08 8.53
CA PHE A 35 -3.32 -0.07 8.81
C PHE A 35 -3.69 1.33 8.27
N ILE A 36 -4.77 1.44 7.48
CA ILE A 36 -5.23 2.71 6.92
C ILE A 36 -6.19 3.43 7.90
N PRO A 37 -6.03 4.75 8.13
CA PRO A 37 -6.90 5.54 9.00
C PRO A 37 -8.39 5.42 8.62
N GLU A 38 -9.26 5.36 9.63
CA GLU A 38 -10.69 5.06 9.49
C GLU A 38 -11.45 6.02 8.56
N SER A 39 -11.03 7.29 8.48
CA SER A 39 -11.67 8.34 7.67
C SER A 39 -11.68 8.00 6.17
N HIS A 40 -10.63 7.37 5.66
CA HIS A 40 -10.48 7.07 4.23
C HIS A 40 -10.69 5.58 3.89
N ARG A 41 -10.73 4.71 4.90
CA ARG A 41 -10.89 3.25 4.75
C ARG A 41 -12.09 2.85 3.88
N LYS A 42 -13.24 3.51 4.05
CA LYS A 42 -14.47 3.18 3.30
C LYS A 42 -14.33 3.48 1.80
N GLN A 43 -13.80 4.66 1.44
CA GLN A 43 -13.61 5.02 0.03
C GLN A 43 -12.55 4.13 -0.64
N ILE A 44 -11.45 3.86 0.04
CA ILE A 44 -10.38 2.99 -0.47
C ILE A 44 -10.88 1.56 -0.65
N LYS A 45 -11.67 1.03 0.30
CA LYS A 45 -12.29 -0.30 0.18
C LYS A 45 -13.20 -0.40 -1.05
N ILE A 46 -14.05 0.60 -1.29
CA ILE A 46 -14.94 0.63 -2.47
C ILE A 46 -14.12 0.67 -3.76
N SER A 47 -13.09 1.53 -3.82
CA SER A 47 -12.23 1.65 -4.99
C SER A 47 -11.45 0.36 -5.28
N LEU A 48 -10.91 -0.30 -4.25
CA LEU A 48 -10.25 -1.60 -4.37
C LEU A 48 -11.22 -2.71 -4.81
N LEU A 49 -12.45 -2.73 -4.29
CA LEU A 49 -13.47 -3.70 -4.70
C LEU A 49 -13.85 -3.50 -6.17
N PHE A 50 -14.01 -2.26 -6.61
CA PHE A 50 -14.28 -1.92 -8.01
C PHE A 50 -13.11 -2.34 -8.90
N HIS A 51 -11.87 -2.01 -8.51
CA HIS A 51 -10.66 -2.39 -9.24
C HIS A 51 -10.51 -3.92 -9.34
N ARG A 52 -10.84 -4.66 -8.26
CA ARG A 52 -10.89 -6.13 -8.27
C ARG A 52 -11.97 -6.67 -9.20
N GLY A 53 -13.15 -6.07 -9.20
CA GLY A 53 -14.23 -6.42 -10.15
C GLY A 53 -13.78 -6.25 -11.60
N LEU A 54 -13.05 -5.17 -11.89
CA LEU A 54 -12.51 -4.89 -13.21
C LEU A 54 -11.42 -5.89 -13.63
N MET A 55 -10.58 -6.36 -12.70
CA MET A 55 -9.64 -7.46 -12.98
C MET A 55 -10.35 -8.77 -13.34
N VAL A 56 -11.41 -9.12 -12.62
CA VAL A 56 -12.21 -10.32 -12.92
C VAL A 56 -12.88 -10.18 -14.28
N PHE A 57 -13.39 -8.99 -14.61
CA PHE A 57 -13.96 -8.69 -15.93
C PHE A 57 -12.94 -8.93 -17.05
N PHE A 58 -11.70 -8.44 -16.93
CA PHE A 58 -10.67 -8.71 -17.94
C PHE A 58 -10.33 -10.18 -18.05
N PHE A 59 -10.23 -10.89 -16.93
CA PHE A 59 -9.95 -12.32 -16.96
C PHE A 59 -11.03 -13.08 -17.74
N ILE A 60 -12.32 -12.79 -17.49
CA ILE A 60 -13.44 -13.33 -18.27
C ILE A 60 -13.31 -12.92 -19.74
N GLY A 61 -12.96 -11.66 -20.02
CA GLY A 61 -12.70 -11.16 -21.37
C GLY A 61 -11.64 -11.97 -22.12
N TYR A 62 -10.51 -12.30 -21.47
CA TYR A 62 -9.47 -13.16 -22.06
C TYR A 62 -10.00 -14.56 -22.40
N ILE A 63 -10.82 -15.16 -21.54
CA ILE A 63 -11.44 -16.48 -21.81
C ILE A 63 -12.43 -16.38 -22.99
N VAL A 64 -13.26 -15.35 -23.03
CA VAL A 64 -14.22 -15.13 -24.13
C VAL A 64 -13.49 -14.97 -25.46
N VAL A 65 -12.42 -14.17 -25.51
CA VAL A 65 -11.61 -13.98 -26.73
C VAL A 65 -10.92 -15.29 -27.13
N MET A 66 -10.38 -16.06 -26.18
CA MET A 66 -9.78 -17.37 -26.43
C MET A 66 -10.78 -18.33 -27.09
N VAL A 67 -11.99 -18.43 -26.56
CA VAL A 67 -13.06 -19.30 -27.08
C VAL A 67 -13.56 -18.82 -28.44
N ALA A 68 -13.78 -17.51 -28.62
CA ALA A 68 -14.20 -16.93 -29.89
C ALA A 68 -13.19 -17.24 -31.01
N PHE A 69 -11.89 -17.15 -30.70
CA PHE A 69 -10.82 -17.48 -31.63
C PHE A 69 -10.78 -18.98 -31.96
N ALA A 70 -11.07 -19.86 -30.98
CA ALA A 70 -11.18 -21.30 -31.19
C ALA A 70 -12.36 -21.70 -32.09
N ILE A 71 -13.48 -20.97 -32.04
CA ILE A 71 -14.67 -21.21 -32.88
C ILE A 71 -14.58 -20.45 -34.22
N SER A 72 -13.47 -19.78 -34.51
CA SER A 72 -13.27 -18.97 -35.74
C SER A 72 -14.29 -17.83 -35.95
N ASN A 73 -14.88 -17.32 -34.86
CA ASN A 73 -15.84 -16.21 -34.90
C ASN A 73 -15.12 -14.85 -34.83
N SER A 74 -14.88 -14.23 -35.99
CA SER A 74 -14.12 -12.97 -36.09
C SER A 74 -14.86 -11.74 -35.55
N LEU A 75 -16.17 -11.60 -35.81
CA LEU A 75 -16.96 -10.41 -35.45
C LEU A 75 -17.02 -10.14 -33.94
N LEU A 76 -17.11 -11.20 -33.13
CA LEU A 76 -17.12 -11.10 -31.68
C LEU A 76 -15.73 -10.68 -31.14
N SER A 77 -14.64 -10.99 -31.83
CA SER A 77 -13.32 -10.64 -31.32
C SER A 77 -13.02 -9.13 -31.40
N GLU A 78 -13.32 -8.47 -32.54
CA GLU A 78 -12.94 -7.07 -32.76
C GLU A 78 -13.69 -6.09 -31.84
N THR A 79 -14.99 -6.30 -31.67
CA THR A 79 -15.84 -5.46 -30.81
C THR A 79 -15.46 -5.60 -29.34
N PHE A 80 -15.22 -6.83 -28.86
CA PHE A 80 -14.81 -7.09 -27.48
C PHE A 80 -13.41 -6.56 -27.18
N ILE A 81 -12.47 -6.66 -28.14
CA ILE A 81 -11.12 -6.09 -27.99
C ILE A 81 -11.22 -4.58 -27.72
N SER A 82 -12.05 -3.87 -28.48
CA SER A 82 -12.23 -2.42 -28.31
C SER A 82 -12.78 -2.05 -26.93
N VAL A 83 -13.76 -2.81 -26.43
CA VAL A 83 -14.33 -2.63 -25.08
C VAL A 83 -13.30 -2.93 -23.99
N ILE A 84 -12.48 -3.98 -24.17
CA ILE A 84 -11.39 -4.34 -23.26
C ILE A 84 -10.36 -3.21 -23.20
N PHE A 85 -9.94 -2.64 -24.33
CA PHE A 85 -8.99 -1.52 -24.33
C PHE A 85 -9.55 -0.26 -23.67
N LEU A 86 -10.82 0.07 -23.92
CA LEU A 86 -11.48 1.22 -23.28
C LEU A 86 -11.52 1.04 -21.76
N LEU A 87 -12.01 -0.11 -21.29
CA LEU A 87 -12.04 -0.44 -19.87
C LEU A 87 -10.63 -0.52 -19.28
N GLY A 88 -9.64 -0.91 -20.09
CA GLY A 88 -8.23 -0.99 -19.70
C GLY A 88 -7.67 0.37 -19.30
N SER A 89 -8.05 1.44 -20.02
CA SER A 89 -7.67 2.81 -19.66
C SER A 89 -8.25 3.23 -18.30
N ILE A 90 -9.52 2.89 -18.03
CA ILE A 90 -10.19 3.14 -16.75
C ILE A 90 -9.52 2.34 -15.63
N PHE A 91 -9.13 1.10 -15.91
CA PHE A 91 -8.42 0.24 -14.96
C PHE A 91 -7.09 0.84 -14.51
N VAL A 92 -6.28 1.30 -15.47
CA VAL A 92 -5.00 1.94 -15.19
C VAL A 92 -5.21 3.24 -14.41
N PHE A 93 -6.17 4.07 -14.81
CA PHE A 93 -6.49 5.32 -14.12
C PHE A 93 -6.90 5.09 -12.65
N ILE A 94 -7.74 4.09 -12.40
CA ILE A 94 -8.17 3.72 -11.04
C ILE A 94 -6.98 3.18 -10.24
N GLY A 95 -6.14 2.33 -10.85
CA GLY A 95 -4.93 1.82 -10.21
C GLY A 95 -3.99 2.93 -9.75
N ILE A 96 -3.69 3.90 -10.63
CA ILE A 96 -2.85 5.07 -10.31
C ILE A 96 -3.49 5.92 -9.21
N THR A 97 -4.81 6.13 -9.26
CA THR A 97 -5.54 6.89 -8.24
C THR A 97 -5.46 6.20 -6.86
N ILE A 98 -5.58 4.87 -6.81
CA ILE A 98 -5.45 4.11 -5.57
C ILE A 98 -4.03 4.27 -5.01
N GLN A 99 -3.00 4.08 -5.86
CA GLN A 99 -1.61 4.14 -5.44
C GLN A 99 -1.23 5.54 -4.92
N THR A 100 -1.61 6.60 -5.64
CA THR A 100 -1.34 7.99 -5.22
C THR A 100 -2.01 8.33 -3.89
N ARG A 101 -3.26 7.90 -3.67
CA ARG A 101 -3.95 8.08 -2.39
C ARG A 101 -3.22 7.35 -1.26
N LEU A 102 -2.84 6.09 -1.46
CA LEU A 102 -2.11 5.31 -0.46
C LEU A 102 -0.79 5.98 -0.06
N LEU A 103 0.01 6.42 -1.03
CA LEU A 103 1.28 7.13 -0.74
C LEU A 103 1.04 8.48 -0.07
N SER A 104 -0.02 9.21 -0.44
CA SER A 104 -0.33 10.51 0.16
C SER A 104 -0.70 10.40 1.64
N GLU A 105 -1.43 9.36 2.03
CA GLU A 105 -1.79 9.10 3.44
C GLU A 105 -0.53 8.82 4.27
N VAL A 106 0.38 7.98 3.76
CA VAL A 106 1.67 7.71 4.41
C VAL A 106 2.46 9.01 4.57
N GLN A 107 2.54 9.84 3.53
CA GLN A 107 3.22 11.12 3.60
C GLN A 107 2.59 12.08 4.62
N GLN A 108 1.26 12.12 4.73
CA GLN A 108 0.56 12.94 5.72
C GLN A 108 0.82 12.46 7.15
N THR A 109 0.94 11.16 7.38
CA THR A 109 1.29 10.63 8.71
C THR A 109 2.71 10.97 9.15
N LEU A 110 3.65 11.10 8.19
CA LEU A 110 5.05 11.45 8.44
C LEU A 110 5.30 12.96 8.54
N ARG A 111 4.38 13.80 8.04
CA ARG A 111 4.50 15.27 8.08
C ARG A 111 3.73 15.85 9.26
N GLY A 112 4.40 15.93 10.41
CA GLY A 112 3.87 16.63 11.58
C GLY A 112 4.97 17.09 12.52
N VAL A 113 4.80 18.25 13.14
CA VAL A 113 5.65 18.68 14.26
C VAL A 113 5.12 18.01 15.52
N LEU A 114 5.93 17.15 16.14
CA LEU A 114 5.60 16.59 17.45
C LEU A 114 5.84 17.66 18.51
N PRO A 115 4.81 18.03 19.32
CA PRO A 115 5.00 19.00 20.39
C PRO A 115 5.84 18.37 21.50
N LEU A 116 7.10 18.79 21.59
CA LEU A 116 8.07 18.36 22.59
C LEU A 116 8.21 19.40 23.69
N CYS A 117 8.38 18.96 24.95
CA CYS A 117 8.76 19.87 26.02
C CYS A 117 10.21 20.31 25.79
N ALA A 118 10.46 21.64 25.76
CA ALA A 118 11.80 22.17 25.52
C ALA A 118 12.83 21.71 26.56
N SER A 119 12.39 21.49 27.80
CA SER A 119 13.24 21.08 28.93
C SER A 119 13.38 19.55 29.01
N CYS A 120 12.29 18.82 29.28
CA CYS A 120 12.35 17.37 29.56
C CYS A 120 12.19 16.47 28.33
N LYS A 121 12.01 17.04 27.13
CA LYS A 121 11.84 16.33 25.83
C LYS A 121 10.68 15.33 25.76
N LYS A 122 9.77 15.29 26.74
CA LYS A 122 8.51 14.53 26.66
C LYS A 122 7.65 15.00 25.49
N ILE A 123 6.90 14.09 24.88
CA ILE A 123 5.97 14.36 23.78
C ILE A 123 4.57 14.57 24.35
N ARG A 124 3.87 15.60 23.88
CA ARG A 124 2.45 15.85 24.20
C ARG A 124 1.54 15.24 23.13
N ASN A 125 0.46 14.57 23.55
CA ASN A 125 -0.58 14.15 22.61
C ASN A 125 -1.32 15.36 22.01
N LYS A 126 -1.64 15.31 20.71
CA LYS A 126 -2.25 16.43 19.95
C LYS A 126 -3.52 17.01 20.58
N ASN A 127 -4.28 16.20 21.33
CA ASN A 127 -5.61 16.55 21.85
C ASN A 127 -5.67 16.70 23.38
N CYS A 128 -4.52 16.90 24.04
CA CYS A 128 -4.46 16.95 25.51
C CYS A 128 -4.11 18.35 26.02
N ASP A 129 -4.70 18.74 27.15
CA ASP A 129 -4.44 20.03 27.80
C ASP A 129 -2.95 20.13 28.19
N PRO A 130 -2.19 21.16 27.74
CA PRO A 130 -0.80 21.37 28.13
C PRO A 130 -0.59 21.49 29.64
N LYS A 131 -1.61 21.94 30.39
CA LYS A 131 -1.52 22.13 31.84
C LYS A 131 -1.59 20.83 32.63
N ASN A 132 -2.09 19.75 32.02
CA ASN A 132 -2.11 18.45 32.66
C ASN A 132 -0.79 17.71 32.42
N GLN A 133 -0.10 17.31 33.49
CA GLN A 133 1.15 16.56 33.42
C GLN A 133 0.98 15.17 32.79
N ASP A 134 -0.19 14.54 32.94
CA ASP A 134 -0.49 13.21 32.37
C ASP A 134 -0.58 13.24 30.82
N SER A 135 -0.70 14.43 30.25
CA SER A 135 -0.67 14.68 28.80
C SER A 135 0.71 14.47 28.17
N TRP A 136 1.76 14.39 28.97
CA TRP A 136 3.16 14.32 28.54
C TRP A 136 3.74 12.93 28.74
N ARG A 137 4.07 12.26 27.64
CA ARG A 137 4.63 10.90 27.63
C ARG A 137 6.12 10.95 27.31
N SER A 138 6.90 9.99 27.81
CA SER A 138 8.28 9.82 27.34
C SER A 138 8.29 9.46 25.86
N ILE A 139 9.40 9.69 25.17
CA ILE A 139 9.52 9.39 23.74
C ILE A 139 9.35 7.89 23.51
N GLU A 140 9.97 7.07 24.37
CA GLU A 140 9.90 5.61 24.33
C GLU A 140 8.46 5.13 24.46
N THR A 141 7.75 5.62 25.48
CA THR A 141 6.34 5.27 25.71
C THR A 141 5.47 5.69 24.54
N TYR A 142 5.66 6.92 24.05
CA TYR A 142 4.88 7.47 22.95
C TYR A 142 5.06 6.66 21.65
N ILE A 143 6.28 6.23 21.35
CA ILE A 143 6.60 5.48 20.13
C ILE A 143 6.18 4.01 20.29
N SER A 144 6.49 3.34 21.40
CA SER A 144 6.12 1.93 21.63
C SER A 144 4.60 1.70 21.67
N GLU A 145 3.80 2.70 22.05
CA GLU A 145 2.33 2.64 21.95
C GLU A 145 1.81 2.67 20.50
N ARG A 146 2.62 3.12 19.53
CA ARG A 146 2.22 3.38 18.14
C ARG A 146 2.90 2.48 17.13
N ILE A 147 4.04 1.91 17.49
CA ILE A 147 4.88 1.09 16.62
C ILE A 147 5.48 -0.03 17.48
N ASP A 148 5.56 -1.25 16.93
CA ASP A 148 6.12 -2.41 17.62
C ASP A 148 7.67 -2.33 17.64
N VAL A 149 8.21 -1.52 18.55
CA VAL A 149 9.65 -1.29 18.70
C VAL A 149 10.08 -1.35 20.17
N GLY A 150 11.22 -2.00 20.42
CA GLY A 150 11.90 -2.04 21.70
C GLY A 150 13.00 -0.96 21.80
N PHE A 151 13.20 -0.43 23.00
CA PHE A 151 14.26 0.55 23.28
C PHE A 151 15.34 -0.05 24.15
N SER A 152 16.61 0.09 23.74
CA SER A 152 17.78 -0.18 24.57
C SER A 152 18.41 1.13 25.01
N HIS A 153 18.92 1.18 26.23
CA HIS A 153 19.67 2.33 26.74
C HIS A 153 21.16 2.02 26.74
N GLY A 154 21.94 2.85 26.05
CA GLY A 154 23.41 2.83 26.07
C GLY A 154 23.93 4.22 26.46
N ILE A 155 25.20 4.28 26.85
CA ILE A 155 25.89 5.55 27.15
C ILE A 155 26.79 5.90 25.95
N CYS A 156 26.66 7.09 25.38
CA CYS A 156 27.57 7.50 24.31
C CYS A 156 28.95 7.89 24.88
N PRO A 157 30.02 7.89 24.07
CA PRO A 157 31.36 8.25 24.54
C PRO A 157 31.44 9.61 25.25
N GLU A 158 30.72 10.63 24.75
CA GLU A 158 30.66 11.96 25.37
C GLU A 158 30.03 11.92 26.76
N CYS A 159 28.93 11.17 26.92
CA CYS A 159 28.27 11.01 28.22
C CYS A 159 29.13 10.18 29.16
N ALA A 160 29.82 9.15 28.66
CA ALA A 160 30.73 8.33 29.46
C ALA A 160 31.91 9.17 29.98
N GLU A 161 32.51 10.01 29.14
CA GLU A 161 33.59 10.91 29.56
C GLU A 161 33.13 11.92 30.62
N LYS A 162 31.90 12.43 30.51
CA LYS A 162 31.35 13.39 31.45
C LYS A 162 30.92 12.78 32.78
N LEU A 163 30.30 11.61 32.76
CA LEU A 163 29.70 10.96 33.94
C LEU A 163 30.65 9.99 34.64
N TYR A 164 31.57 9.39 33.88
CA TYR A 164 32.52 8.36 34.33
C TYR A 164 33.92 8.62 33.76
N PRO A 165 34.55 9.78 34.06
CA PRO A 165 35.83 10.16 33.45
C PRO A 165 36.99 9.18 33.74
N GLU A 166 36.94 8.52 34.91
CA GLU A 166 37.94 7.56 35.38
C GLU A 166 37.64 6.12 34.91
N ASP A 167 36.37 5.73 34.87
CA ASP A 167 35.92 4.37 34.49
C ASP A 167 35.32 4.34 33.06
N ASN A 168 35.81 5.19 32.15
CA ASN A 168 35.23 5.32 30.82
C ASN A 168 35.51 4.05 29.98
N PRO A 169 34.49 3.26 29.58
CA PRO A 169 34.68 2.03 28.83
C PRO A 169 35.15 2.25 27.37
N TYR A 170 35.24 3.50 26.91
CA TYR A 170 35.66 3.85 25.56
C TYR A 170 37.11 4.36 25.47
N LYS A 171 37.85 4.40 26.59
CA LYS A 171 39.27 4.76 26.63
C LYS A 171 40.18 3.55 26.46
#